data_AF-A0A7J2MB19-F1
#
_entry.id   AF-A0A7J2MB19-F1
#
_cell.length_a   1.000
_cell.length_b   1.000
_cell.length_c   1.000
_cell.angle_alpha   90.00
_cell.angle_beta   90.00
_cell.angle_gamma   90.00
#
_symmetry.space_group_name_H-M   'P 1'
#
loop_
_entity.id
_entity.type
_entity.pdbx_description
1 polymer ?
#
loop_
_entity_poly.entity_id
_entity_poly.type
_entity_poly.pdbx_seq_one_letter_code
_entity_poly.pdbx_strand_id
1 'polypeptide(L)' 'MRENRRQQKEFLQTLGVLAESYVTVVIAAPLFLIIMFSVMAMFGGGASSGTLMYVIAFVMLPLANMGFAIVIQSMSPEV' A
#
# COMPACT_ATOMS: atom_id res chain seq x y z
N MET A 1 23.67 3.98 -25.68
CA MET A 1 22.99 5.22 -25.23
C MET A 1 21.47 5.21 -25.46
N ARG A 2 20.95 4.91 -26.66
CA ARG A 2 19.49 4.80 -26.90
C ARG A 2 18.85 3.67 -26.08
N GLU A 3 19.53 2.54 -25.96
CA GLU A 3 19.05 1.39 -25.19
C GLU A 3 18.97 1.66 -23.68
N ASN A 4 19.98 2.26 -23.06
CA ASN A 4 19.92 2.64 -21.64
C ASN A 4 18.76 3.62 -21.35
N ARG A 5 18.47 4.55 -22.27
CA ARG A 5 17.32 5.46 -22.13
C ARG A 5 15.98 4.71 -22.25
N ARG A 6 15.92 3.69 -23.11
CA ARG A 6 14.74 2.82 -23.25
C ARG A 6 14.49 2.03 -21.97
N GLN A 7 15.53 1.39 -21.43
CA GLN A 7 15.44 0.60 -20.19
C GLN A 7 15.06 1.48 -18.98
N GLN A 8 15.63 2.68 -18.84
CA GLN A 8 15.22 3.61 -17.78
C GLN A 8 13.75 4.04 -17.92
N LYS A 9 13.28 4.27 -19.15
CA LYS A 9 11.89 4.65 -19.39
C LYS A 9 10.92 3.51 -19.05
N GLU A 10 11.25 2.29 -19.43
CA GLU A 10 10.48 1.10 -19.06
C GLU A 10 10.46 0.89 -17.54
N PHE A 11 11.60 1.06 -16.86
CA PHE A 11 11.67 1.01 -15.40
C PHE A 11 10.77 2.05 -14.71
N LEU A 12 10.83 3.31 -15.15
CA LEU A 12 9.98 4.37 -14.62
C LEU A 12 8.48 4.11 -14.85
N GLN A 13 8.13 3.52 -16.00
CA GLN A 13 6.75 3.14 -16.29
C GLN A 13 6.26 2.04 -15.34
N THR A 14 7.08 1.02 -15.08
CA THR A 14 6.78 -0.02 -14.09
C THR A 14 6.63 0.56 -12.68
N LEU A 15 7.53 1.46 -12.26
CA LEU A 15 7.41 2.18 -10.99
C LEU A 15 6.11 2.99 -10.91
N GLY A 16 5.68 3.62 -12.00
CA GLY A 16 4.41 4.35 -12.05
C GLY A 16 3.20 3.45 -11.77
N VAL A 17 3.13 2.28 -12.42
CA VAL A 17 2.06 1.29 -12.19
C VAL A 17 2.11 0.72 -10.77
N LEU A 18 3.31 0.46 -10.24
CA LEU A 18 3.49 0.04 -8.85
C LEU A 18 3.01 1.12 -7.86
N ALA A 19 3.33 2.39 -8.11
CA ALA A 19 2.87 3.49 -7.28
C ALA A 19 1.34 3.63 -7.29
N GLU A 20 0.71 3.51 -8.46
CA GLU A 20 -0.76 3.55 -8.58
C GLU A 20 -1.43 2.38 -7.83
N SER A 21 -0.93 1.16 -8.04
CA SER A 21 -1.44 -0.03 -7.35
C SER A 21 -1.22 0.05 -5.83
N TYR A 22 -0.13 0.65 -5.37
CA TYR A 22 0.13 0.87 -3.96
C TYR A 22 -0.91 1.83 -3.34
N VAL A 23 -1.15 2.99 -3.94
CA VAL A 23 -2.12 3.95 -3.40
C VAL A 23 -3.54 3.36 -3.40
N THR A 24 -3.91 2.60 -4.43
CA THR A 24 -5.26 2.03 -4.54
C THR A 24 -5.48 0.82 -3.63
N VAL A 25 -4.54 -0.12 -3.56
CA VAL A 25 -4.70 -1.37 -2.79
C VAL A 25 -4.23 -1.22 -1.35
N VAL A 26 -3.06 -0.62 -1.13
CA VAL A 26 -2.42 -0.56 0.20
C VAL A 26 -2.92 0.63 1.02
N ILE A 27 -3.26 1.76 0.39
CA ILE A 27 -3.72 2.94 1.12
C ILE A 27 -5.25 3.04 1.12
N ALA A 28 -5.89 3.06 -0.06
CA ALA A 28 -7.31 3.36 -0.15
C ALA A 28 -8.21 2.28 0.47
N ALA A 29 -7.93 0.98 0.26
CA ALA A 29 -8.76 -0.09 0.82
C ALA A 29 -8.71 -0.14 2.37
N PRO A 30 -7.55 -0.07 3.04
CA PRO A 30 -7.51 0.03 4.49
C PRO A 30 -8.15 1.31 5.04
N LEU A 31 -7.95 2.46 4.38
CA LEU A 31 -8.61 3.71 4.79
C LEU A 31 -10.13 3.60 4.71
N PHE A 32 -10.67 2.98 3.65
CA PHE A 32 -12.11 2.74 3.53
C PHE A 32 -12.64 1.91 4.70
N LEU A 33 -11.97 0.82 5.05
CA LEU A 33 -12.34 -0.02 6.20
C LEU A 33 -12.26 0.75 7.52
N ILE A 34 -11.21 1.54 7.72
CA ILE A 34 -11.05 2.39 8.91
C ILE A 34 -12.20 3.39 9.00
N ILE A 35 -12.58 4.07 7.91
CA ILE A 35 -13.71 5.01 7.92
C ILE A 35 -15.02 4.27 8.23
N MET A 36 -15.28 3.14 7.57
CA MET A 36 -16.49 2.35 7.78
C MET A 36 -16.62 1.89 9.24
N PHE A 37 -15.57 1.32 9.82
CA PHE A 37 -15.59 0.89 11.22
C PHE A 37 -15.66 2.08 12.19
N SER A 38 -15.06 3.23 11.85
CA SER A 38 -15.18 4.46 12.65
C SER A 38 -16.65 4.88 12.74
N VAL A 39 -17.34 4.91 11.59
CA VAL A 39 -18.76 5.27 11.53
C VAL A 39 -19.60 4.26 12.32
N MET A 40 -19.37 2.95 12.14
CA MET A 40 -20.09 1.91 12.90
C MET A 40 -19.88 2.05 14.42
N ALA A 41 -18.66 2.37 14.86
CA ALA A 41 -18.37 2.58 16.28
C ALA A 41 -19.18 3.75 16.88
N MET A 42 -19.43 4.81 16.10
CA MET A 42 -20.23 5.96 16.55
C MET A 42 -21.70 5.61 16.83
N PHE A 43 -22.25 4.58 16.17
CA PHE A 43 -23.63 4.11 16.38
C PHE A 43 -23.75 2.99 17.44
N GLY A 44 -22.73 2.83 18.30
CA GLY A 44 -22.72 1.81 19.36
C GLY A 44 -22.10 0.48 18.94
N GLY A 45 -21.24 0.48 17.91
CA GLY A 45 -20.49 -0.70 17.48
C GLY A 45 -19.66 -1.31 18.61
N GLY A 46 -19.77 -2.63 18.77
CA GLY A 46 -19.10 -3.37 19.86
C GLY A 46 -17.57 -3.31 19.82
N ALA A 47 -16.93 -3.62 20.95
CA ALA A 47 -15.48 -3.54 21.18
C ALA A 47 -14.60 -4.29 20.16
N SER A 48 -15.16 -5.25 19.43
CA SER A 48 -14.50 -5.97 18.34
C SER A 48 -14.11 -5.07 17.16
N SER A 49 -14.86 -3.99 16.90
CA SER A 49 -14.59 -3.02 15.83
C SER A 49 -13.26 -2.26 16.03
N GLY A 50 -12.98 -1.86 17.28
CA GLY A 50 -11.73 -1.19 17.63
C GLY A 50 -10.50 -2.10 17.50
N THR A 51 -10.62 -3.35 17.92
CA THR A 51 -9.49 -4.31 17.85
C THR A 51 -9.08 -4.58 16.39
N LEU A 52 -10.06 -4.73 15.49
CA LEU A 52 -9.78 -4.94 14.07
C LEU A 52 -9.09 -3.72 13.42
N MET A 53 -9.51 -2.50 13.77
CA MET A 53 -8.83 -1.27 13.32
C MET A 53 -7.37 -1.23 13.77
N TYR A 54 -7.08 -1.58 15.02
CA TYR A 54 -5.71 -1.63 15.52
C TYR A 54 -4.86 -2.63 14.73
N VAL A 55 -5.38 -3.81 14.42
CA VAL A 55 -4.68 -4.80 13.60
C VAL A 55 -4.42 -4.27 12.19
N ILE A 56 -5.42 -3.65 11.55
CA ILE A 56 -5.24 -3.07 10.21
C ILE A 56 -4.16 -1.97 10.24
N ALA A 57 -4.24 -1.05 11.20
CA ALA A 57 -3.33 0.10 11.27
C ALA A 57 -1.90 -0.28 11.68
N PHE A 58 -1.72 -1.16 12.66
CA PHE A 58 -0.42 -1.47 13.25
C PHE A 58 0.22 -2.76 12.75
N VAL A 59 -0.53 -3.63 12.07
CA VAL A 59 0.01 -4.89 11.55
C VAL A 59 -0.09 -4.91 10.03
N MET A 60 -1.30 -4.76 9.48
CA MET A 60 -1.51 -4.87 8.03
C MET A 60 -0.79 -3.77 7.25
N LEU A 61 -0.94 -2.50 7.64
CA LEU A 61 -0.30 -1.38 6.94
C LEU A 61 1.25 -1.45 6.99
N PRO A 62 1.91 -1.71 8.13
CA PRO A 62 3.36 -1.88 8.16
C PRO A 62 3.84 -3.05 7.31
N LEU A 63 3.15 -4.20 7.37
CA LEU A 63 3.51 -5.36 6.55
C LEU A 63 3.38 -5.06 5.06
N ALA A 64 2.30 -4.39 4.65
CA ALA A 64 2.12 -4.00 3.26
C ALA A 64 3.19 -3.00 2.79
N ASN A 65 3.58 -2.05 3.65
CA ASN A 65 4.67 -1.12 3.39
C ASN A 65 6.03 -1.83 3.24
N MET A 66 6.34 -2.75 4.15
CA MET A 66 7.57 -3.55 4.07
C MET A 66 7.59 -4.41 2.81
N GLY A 67 6.47 -5.08 2.49
CA GLY A 67 6.33 -5.87 1.27
C GLY A 67 6.55 -5.03 0.02
N PHE A 68 5.95 -3.84 -0.03
CA PHE A 68 6.13 -2.92 -1.16
C PHE A 68 7.57 -2.42 -1.30
N ALA A 69 8.24 -2.10 -0.19
CA ALA A 69 9.65 -1.73 -0.19
C ALA A 69 10.54 -2.85 -0.75
N ILE A 70 10.28 -4.11 -0.36
CA ILE A 70 11.01 -5.28 -0.88
C ILE A 70 10.78 -5.45 -2.38
N VAL A 71 9.55 -5.28 -2.87
CA VAL A 71 9.23 -5.36 -4.30
C VAL A 71 10.03 -4.32 -5.09
N ILE A 72 10.00 -3.05 -4.66
CA ILE A 72 10.78 -1.99 -5.31
C ILE A 72 12.28 -2.33 -5.30
N GLN A 73 12.80 -2.79 -4.16
CA GLN A 73 14.20 -3.15 -4.03
C GLN A 73 14.58 -4.28 -5.00
N SER A 74 13.74 -5.31 -5.13
CA SER A 74 13.99 -6.45 -6.03
C SER A 74 13.98 -6.10 -7.52
N MET A 75 13.29 -5.01 -7.89
CA MET A 75 13.19 -4.53 -9.26
C MET A 75 14.18 -3.43 -9.58
N SER A 76 14.81 -2.83 -8.56
CA SER A 76 15.75 -1.73 -8.75
C SER A 76 17.00 -2.28 -9.45
N PRO A 77 17.34 -1.79 -10.66
CA PRO A 77 18.52 -2.27 -11.37
C PRO A 77 19.76 -1.93 -10.55
N GLU A 78 20.60 -2.94 -10.29
CA GLU A 78 21.93 -2.74 -9.72
C GLU A 78 22.73 -1.86 -10.71
N VAL A 79 23.17 -0.70 -10.22
CA VAL A 79 23.99 0.25 -10.99
C VAL A 79 25.37 -0.29 -11.29
#